data_AF-A0A223KXZ4-F1
#
_entry.id   AF-A0A223KXZ4-F1
#
_cell.length_a   1.000
_cell.length_b   1.000
_cell.length_c   1.000
_cell.angle_alpha   90.00
_cell.angle_beta   90.00
_cell.angle_gamma   90.00
#
_symmetry.space_group_name_H-M   'P 1'
#
loop_
_entity.id
_entity.type
_entity.pdbx_description
1 polymer ?
#
loop_
_entity_poly.entity_id
_entity_poly.type
_entity_poly.pdbx_seq_one_letter_code
_entity_poly.pdbx_strand_id
1 'polypeptide(L)'
;MLIGGGLAIYLIGKETGEYPLNLFLPMIIGVLGGCLVFFAGLKIKEKRNGNVPDVDERTLRNLQKYFMVVLYVVLFGSGAALIIAFASGVQYIETGLLIVCLMGVYLVVGVGALVAKKI
;
A
#
# COMPACT_ATOMS: atom_id res chain seq x y z
N MET A 1 -3.72 1.14 -7.45
CA MET A 1 -4.98 0.86 -8.17
C MET A 1 -4.76 -0.06 -9.37
N LEU A 2 -3.88 0.28 -10.32
CA LEU A 2 -3.61 -0.59 -11.48
C LEU A 2 -3.06 -1.98 -11.13
N ILE A 3 -2.11 -2.07 -10.19
CA ILE A 3 -1.55 -3.36 -9.75
C ILE A 3 -2.63 -4.25 -9.11
N GLY A 4 -3.49 -3.67 -8.26
CA GLY A 4 -4.59 -4.40 -7.61
C GLY A 4 -5.69 -4.83 -8.59
N GLY A 5 -6.06 -3.96 -9.54
CA GLY A 5 -7.00 -4.32 -10.59
C GLY A 5 -6.45 -5.39 -11.53
N GLY A 6 -5.16 -5.33 -11.88
CA GLY A 6 -4.50 -6.36 -12.68
C GLY A 6 -4.45 -7.71 -11.97
N LEU A 7 -4.19 -7.71 -10.66
CA LEU A 7 -4.28 -8.92 -9.81
C LEU A 7 -5.69 -9.51 -9.79
N ALA A 8 -6.72 -8.68 -9.72
CA ALA A 8 -8.11 -9.15 -9.76
C ALA A 8 -8.47 -9.79 -11.11
N ILE A 9 -8.08 -9.18 -12.23
CA ILE A 9 -8.28 -9.77 -13.57
C ILE A 9 -7.54 -11.10 -13.70
N TYR A 10 -6.31 -11.17 -13.18
CA TYR A 10 -5.52 -12.41 -13.18
C TYR A 10 -6.20 -13.52 -12.37
N LEU A 11 -6.72 -13.21 -11.18
CA LEU A 11 -7.45 -14.17 -10.35
C LEU A 11 -8.73 -14.65 -11.02
N ILE A 12 -9.50 -13.74 -11.63
CA ILE A 12 -10.70 -14.09 -12.39
C ILE A 12 -10.34 -15.06 -13.52
N GLY A 13 -9.33 -14.72 -14.33
CA GLY A 13 -8.92 -15.56 -15.45
C GLY A 13 -8.36 -16.92 -15.04
N LYS A 14 -7.79 -17.02 -13.84
CA LYS A 14 -7.36 -18.30 -13.26
C LYS A 14 -8.56 -19.20 -12.90
N GLU A 15 -9.65 -18.64 -12.40
CA GLU A 15 -10.86 -19.38 -12.03
C GLU A 15 -11.74 -19.72 -13.26
N THR A 16 -11.84 -18.81 -14.23
CA THR A 16 -12.71 -18.98 -15.40
C THR A 16 -12.01 -19.60 -16.62
N GLY A 17 -10.69 -19.74 -16.60
CA GLY A 17 -9.89 -20.29 -17.71
C GLY A 17 -9.68 -19.34 -18.90
N GLU A 18 -10.44 -18.25 -18.97
CA GLU A 18 -10.28 -17.17 -19.94
C GLU A 18 -9.83 -15.89 -19.24
N TYR A 19 -8.82 -15.20 -19.78
CA TYR A 19 -8.38 -13.91 -19.26
C TYR A 19 -9.19 -12.79 -19.94
N PRO A 20 -10.12 -12.12 -19.22
CA PRO A 20 -10.94 -11.06 -19.80
C PRO A 20 -10.12 -9.77 -19.92
N LEU A 21 -9.22 -9.72 -20.90
CA LEU A 21 -8.38 -8.54 -21.18
C LEU A 21 -9.22 -7.29 -21.47
N ASN A 22 -10.47 -7.47 -21.89
CA ASN A 22 -11.46 -6.39 -22.05
C ASN A 22 -11.70 -5.60 -20.76
N LEU A 23 -11.43 -6.16 -19.58
CA LEU A 23 -11.54 -5.46 -18.29
C LEU A 23 -10.37 -4.51 -17.99
N PHE A 24 -9.25 -4.59 -18.73
CA PHE A 24 -8.14 -3.64 -18.56
C PHE A 24 -8.52 -2.23 -19.00
N LEU A 25 -9.28 -2.12 -20.09
CA LEU A 25 -9.67 -0.85 -20.68
C LEU A 25 -10.55 0.00 -19.73
N PRO A 26 -11.64 -0.52 -19.14
CA PRO A 26 -12.41 0.21 -18.14
C PRO A 26 -11.62 0.48 -16.86
N MET A 27 -10.66 -0.38 -16.48
CA MET A 27 -9.78 -0.11 -15.34
C MET A 27 -8.89 1.11 -15.58
N ILE A 28 -8.24 1.19 -16.75
CA ILE A 28 -7.37 2.32 -17.11
C ILE A 28 -8.19 3.60 -17.20
N ILE A 29 -9.36 3.56 -17.86
CA ILE A 29 -10.27 4.71 -17.94
C ILE A 29 -10.75 5.13 -16.55
N GLY A 30 -11.08 4.18 -15.67
CA GLY A 30 -11.48 4.47 -14.30
C GLY A 30 -10.39 5.16 -13.50
N VAL A 31 -9.13 4.71 -13.63
CA VAL A 31 -7.98 5.35 -12.96
C VAL A 31 -7.72 6.75 -13.51
N LEU A 32 -7.71 6.92 -14.84
CA LEU A 32 -7.51 8.23 -15.47
C LEU A 32 -8.63 9.21 -15.12
N GLY A 33 -9.88 8.75 -15.18
CA GLY A 33 -11.06 9.54 -14.80
C GLY A 33 -11.04 9.95 -13.33
N GLY A 34 -10.73 9.00 -12.44
CA GLY A 34 -10.57 9.27 -11.01
C GLY A 34 -9.48 10.31 -10.72
N CYS A 35 -8.33 10.20 -11.40
CA CYS A 35 -7.26 11.19 -11.30
C CYS A 35 -7.70 12.57 -11.79
N LEU A 36 -8.37 12.67 -12.94
CA LEU A 36 -8.86 13.94 -13.48
C LEU A 36 -9.84 14.64 -12.53
N VAL A 37 -10.79 13.89 -11.97
CA VAL A 37 -11.75 14.40 -10.99
C VAL A 37 -11.04 14.88 -9.72
N PHE A 38 -10.06 14.12 -9.23
CA PHE A 38 -9.26 14.49 -8.08
C PHE A 38 -8.49 15.80 -8.29
N PHE A 39 -7.79 15.95 -9.42
CA PHE A 39 -7.06 17.18 -9.76
C PHE A 39 -8.00 18.37 -9.94
N ALA A 40 -9.15 18.19 -10.57
CA ALA A 40 -10.16 19.23 -10.70
C ALA A 40 -10.67 19.67 -9.31
N GLY A 41 -10.92 18.71 -8.41
CA GLY A 41 -11.31 18.98 -7.03
C GLY A 41 -10.26 19.78 -6.26
N LEU A 42 -8.98 19.42 -6.39
CA LEU A 42 -7.86 20.17 -5.79
C LEU A 42 -7.82 21.61 -6.28
N LYS A 43 -7.90 21.85 -7.59
CA LYS A 43 -7.89 23.22 -8.14
C LYS A 43 -9.10 24.06 -7.70
N ILE A 44 -10.27 23.45 -7.60
CA ILE A 44 -11.48 24.14 -7.11
C ILE A 44 -11.31 24.50 -5.63
N LYS A 45 -10.75 23.60 -4.83
CA LYS A 45 -10.50 23.81 -3.40
C LYS A 45 -9.46 24.91 -3.17
N GLU A 46 -8.36 24.87 -3.92
CA GLU A 46 -7.29 25.88 -3.91
C GLU A 46 -7.84 27.28 -4.28
N LYS A 47 -8.74 27.34 -5.27
CA LYS A 47 -9.41 28.59 -5.67
C LYS A 47 -10.38 29.14 -4.61
N ARG A 48 -11.02 28.29 -3.79
CA ARG A 48 -12.03 28.71 -2.80
C ARG A 48 -11.46 29.02 -1.42
N ASN A 49 -10.45 28.29 -0.97
CA ASN A 49 -9.93 28.38 0.40
C ASN A 49 -8.53 29.00 0.52
N GLY A 50 -7.90 29.38 -0.60
CA GLY A 50 -6.52 29.86 -0.61
C GLY A 50 -5.50 28.75 -0.31
N ASN A 51 -4.23 29.12 -0.12
CA ASN A 51 -3.12 28.19 0.14
C ASN A 51 -3.06 27.75 1.62
N VAL A 52 -4.20 27.34 2.18
CA VAL A 52 -4.25 26.78 3.53
C VAL A 52 -3.82 25.31 3.42
N PRO A 53 -2.74 24.90 4.11
CA PRO A 53 -2.27 23.53 4.04
C PRO A 53 -3.32 22.56 4.61
N ASP A 54 -3.55 21.46 3.90
CA ASP A 54 -4.53 20.44 4.29
C ASP A 54 -4.14 19.64 5.53
N VAL A 55 -2.86 19.66 5.88
CA VAL A 55 -2.28 18.93 7.00
C VAL A 55 -1.18 19.78 7.61
N ASP A 56 -1.13 19.84 8.94
CA ASP A 56 -0.06 20.54 9.65
C ASP A 56 1.31 19.91 9.35
N GLU A 57 2.32 20.76 9.17
CA GLU A 57 3.71 20.33 8.94
C GLU A 57 4.25 19.43 10.06
N ARG A 58 3.72 19.58 11.29
CA ARG A 58 4.05 18.74 12.45
C ARG A 58 3.60 17.30 12.25
N THR A 59 2.36 17.11 11.80
CA THR A 59 1.82 15.78 11.49
C THR A 59 2.63 15.10 10.39
N LEU A 60 3.00 15.83 9.34
CA LEU A 60 3.85 15.31 8.26
C LEU A 60 5.22 14.84 8.79
N ARG A 61 5.86 15.66 9.63
CA ARG A 61 7.17 15.32 10.22
C ARG A 61 7.09 14.10 11.14
N ASN A 62 6.02 13.97 11.91
CA ASN A 62 5.79 12.82 12.79
C ASN A 62 5.56 11.53 11.99
N LEU A 63 4.73 11.60 10.94
CA LEU A 63 4.52 10.48 10.01
C LEU A 63 5.83 10.04 9.35
N GLN A 64 6.65 11.00 8.89
CA GLN A 64 7.91 10.70 8.22
C GLN A 64 8.90 9.99 9.16
N LYS A 65 9.04 10.47 10.40
CA LYS A 65 9.87 9.82 11.42
C LYS A 65 9.37 8.41 11.73
N TYR A 66 8.06 8.27 11.94
CA TYR A 66 7.44 6.97 12.20
C TYR A 66 7.74 5.98 11.06
N PHE A 67 7.48 6.36 9.80
CA PHE A 67 7.72 5.48 8.66
C PHE A 67 9.20 5.17 8.45
N MET A 68 10.12 6.11 8.72
CA MET A 68 11.56 5.79 8.69
C MET A 68 11.91 4.70 9.69
N VAL A 69 11.49 4.86 10.96
CA VAL A 69 11.78 3.88 12.01
C VAL A 69 11.17 2.52 11.66
N VAL A 70 9.88 2.51 11.30
CA VAL A 70 9.17 1.29 10.93
C VAL A 70 9.81 0.61 9.72
N LEU A 71 10.23 1.35 8.70
CA LEU A 71 10.90 0.79 7.54
C LEU A 71 12.18 0.06 7.94
N TYR A 72 13.02 0.68 8.77
CA TYR A 72 14.23 0.03 9.25
C TYR A 72 13.92 -1.23 10.08
N VAL A 73 12.95 -1.14 11.00
CA VAL A 73 12.55 -2.29 11.83
C VAL A 73 12.03 -3.44 10.97
N VAL A 74 11.17 -3.16 9.99
CA VAL A 74 10.61 -4.19 9.10
C VAL A 74 11.69 -4.77 8.20
N LEU A 75 12.57 -3.94 7.63
CA LEU A 75 13.63 -4.39 6.74
C LEU A 75 14.65 -5.28 7.47
N PHE A 76 15.18 -4.79 8.60
CA PHE A 76 16.15 -5.55 9.37
C PHE A 76 15.51 -6.76 10.06
N GLY A 77 14.30 -6.62 10.59
CA GLY A 77 13.57 -7.70 11.23
C GLY A 77 13.23 -8.84 10.26
N SER A 78 12.70 -8.51 9.08
CA SER A 78 12.40 -9.52 8.05
C SER A 78 13.67 -10.16 7.47
N GLY A 79 14.72 -9.38 7.23
CA GLY A 79 16.02 -9.90 6.80
C GLY A 79 16.63 -10.85 7.83
N ALA A 80 16.64 -10.46 9.10
CA ALA A 80 17.13 -11.32 10.19
C ALA A 80 16.30 -12.61 10.32
N ALA A 81 14.97 -12.51 10.23
CA ALA A 81 14.09 -13.67 10.27
C ALA A 81 14.38 -14.66 9.14
N LEU A 82 14.65 -14.18 7.93
CA LEU A 82 15.03 -15.02 6.79
C LEU A 82 16.39 -15.69 6.99
N ILE A 83 17.39 -14.96 7.52
CA ILE A 83 18.71 -15.54 7.82
C ILE A 83 18.59 -16.66 8.86
N ILE A 84 17.78 -16.44 9.91
CA ILE A 84 17.53 -17.45 10.95
C ILE A 84 16.83 -18.67 10.36
N ALA A 85 15.82 -18.47 9.51
CA ALA A 85 15.11 -19.56 8.84
C ALA A 85 16.08 -20.38 7.96
N PHE A 86 16.92 -19.71 7.19
CA PHE A 86 17.95 -20.36 6.37
C PHE A 86 18.95 -21.14 7.22
N ALA A 87 19.46 -20.55 8.30
CA ALA A 87 20.38 -21.21 9.23
C ALA A 87 19.75 -22.42 9.94
N SER A 88 18.43 -22.42 10.12
CA SER A 88 17.67 -23.54 10.69
C SER A 88 17.39 -24.65 9.68
N GLY A 89 17.92 -24.56 8.45
CA GLY A 89 17.75 -25.56 7.40
C GLY A 89 16.40 -25.50 6.68
N VAL A 90 15.62 -24.42 6.85
CA VAL A 90 14.34 -24.25 6.15
C VAL A 90 14.61 -23.92 4.69
N GLN A 91 14.36 -24.88 3.80
CA GLN A 91 14.57 -24.71 2.35
C GLN A 91 13.36 -24.11 1.63
N TYR A 92 12.16 -24.30 2.17
CA TYR A 92 10.91 -23.85 1.58
C TYR A 92 10.06 -23.13 2.62
N ILE A 93 9.49 -22.00 2.21
CA ILE A 93 8.55 -21.24 3.04
C ILE A 93 7.18 -21.35 2.37
N GLU A 94 6.19 -21.80 3.13
CA GLU A 94 4.81 -21.78 2.68
C GLU A 94 4.34 -20.33 2.49
N THR A 95 3.94 -20.02 1.26
CA THR A 95 3.48 -18.68 0.89
C THR A 95 2.24 -18.25 1.68
N GLY A 96 1.36 -19.20 2.04
CA GLY A 96 0.20 -18.93 2.89
C GLY A 96 0.60 -18.36 4.26
N LEU A 97 1.58 -18.98 4.92
CA LEU A 97 2.07 -18.52 6.22
C LEU A 97 2.78 -17.17 6.12
N LEU A 98 3.54 -16.97 5.03
CA LEU A 98 4.21 -15.70 4.75
C LEU A 98 3.21 -14.55 4.53
N ILE A 99 2.09 -14.80 3.84
CA ILE A 99 1.01 -13.82 3.67
C ILE A 99 0.38 -13.43 5.01
N VAL A 100 0.13 -14.39 5.90
CA VAL A 100 -0.45 -14.12 7.24
C VAL A 100 0.51 -13.24 8.07
N CYS A 101 1.80 -13.55 8.07
CA CYS A 101 2.81 -12.74 8.73
C CYS A 101 2.85 -11.31 8.17
N LEU A 102 2.86 -11.15 6.84
CA LEU A 102 2.83 -9.84 6.21
C LEU A 102 1.56 -9.05 6.54
N MET A 103 0.41 -9.71 6.61
CA MET A 103 -0.85 -9.06 6.99
C MET A 103 -0.78 -8.51 8.42
N GLY A 104 -0.21 -9.28 9.36
CA GLY A 104 0.04 -8.82 10.72
C GLY A 104 0.94 -7.59 10.76
N VAL A 105 2.04 -7.61 10.01
CA VAL A 105 2.95 -6.45 9.88
C VAL A 105 2.20 -5.23 9.34
N TYR A 106 1.42 -5.38 8.26
CA TYR A 106 0.67 -4.26 7.69
C TYR A 106 -0.37 -3.68 8.66
N LEU A 107 -1.04 -4.51 9.44
CA LEU A 107 -1.98 -4.04 10.47
C LEU A 107 -1.28 -3.23 11.55
N VAL A 108 -0.16 -3.73 12.08
CA VAL A 108 0.63 -3.01 13.10
C VAL A 108 1.14 -1.68 12.55
N VAL A 109 1.69 -1.69 11.33
CA VAL A 109 2.18 -0.47 10.68
C VAL A 109 1.05 0.53 10.44
N GLY A 110 -0.11 0.06 9.97
CA GLY A 110 -1.28 0.89 9.71
C GLY A 110 -1.83 1.54 10.99
N VAL A 111 -2.02 0.75 12.04
CA VAL A 111 -2.49 1.26 13.35
C VAL A 111 -1.50 2.26 13.93
N GLY A 112 -0.20 1.96 13.92
CA GLY A 112 0.81 2.89 14.41
C GLY A 112 0.88 4.19 13.59
N ALA A 113 0.60 4.14 12.28
CA ALA A 113 0.52 5.34 11.45
C ALA A 113 -0.67 6.24 11.84
N LEU A 114 -1.82 5.65 12.18
CA LEU A 114 -2.98 6.40 12.67
C LEU A 114 -2.68 7.09 14.00
N VAL A 115 -1.94 6.42 14.89
CA VAL A 115 -1.49 7.00 16.15
C VAL A 115 -0.48 8.13 15.91
N ALA A 116 0.53 7.89 15.07
CA ALA A 116 1.55 8.89 14.73
C ALA A 116 0.98 10.13 14.05
N LYS A 117 -0.14 10.00 13.32
CA LYS A 117 -0.85 11.15 12.72
C LYS A 117 -1.46 12.08 13.76
N LYS A 118 -1.86 11.54 14.92
CA LYS A 118 -2.60 12.27 15.96
C LYS A 118 -1.69 12.94 17.00
N ILE A 119 -0.43 12.51 17.07
CA ILE A 119 0.64 13.07 17.92
C ILE A 119 1.27 14.25 17.20
#